data_AF-A0A183G0B5-F1
#
_entry.id   AF-A0A183G0B5-F1
#
_cell.length_a   1.000
_cell.length_b   1.000
_cell.length_c   1.000
_cell.angle_alpha   90.00
_cell.angle_beta   90.00
_cell.angle_gamma   90.00
#
_symmetry.space_group_name_H-M   'P 1'
#
loop_
_entity.id
_entity.type
_entity.pdbx_description
1 polymer ?
#
loop_
_entity_poly.entity_id
_entity_poly.type
_entity_poly.pdbx_seq_one_letter_code
_entity_poly.pdbx_strand_id
1 'polypeptide(L)'
;MLKPCLSSDLSSFRALSFYCQAYEQLGLSEVKRQAYDSVDHKFNDAIPSEKSVNKDNFFVELAPVFERNARWSTKQPVPSLGKADSDRASVEAFYNFWFDFSSWREFSYLDEEDKERGEDRYERRELEKMNKVERERRRKEEAKRIRRLVELAYSKDPRIAQFKKEDQEVKRIAKEEKLRAQREKAEAAEKERREKEEAEQRAKEEQERIAREEKERERKEREAAKKAAAVQKRRFKKLAEAAGHWSENADDKLAEMERVERLCICLSADEMAALCDTIERTTMRAEVLSAISNAEAAKKNGEAKAESKSTERIKEVDKAAAVWTSDEIQLLVKASNTYPAGTVDRWSIIADYINEHRKDKSAPLKNEKQVIKQCKAVQSMNVKLPATTQNQLGASLPDEDIWTISEQKLLEKAIKAYPASDPERWDKISTAVGTKSKKACIRRFKYLVQMVRNKKEEGSC
;
A
#
# COMPACT_ATOMS: atom_id res chain seq x y z
N MET A 1 10.53 111.59 21.96
CA MET A 1 10.41 110.72 20.76
C MET A 1 11.45 109.62 20.86
N LEU A 2 11.09 108.46 21.38
CA LEU A 2 11.95 107.27 21.38
C LEU A 2 11.36 106.30 20.35
N LYS A 3 12.01 106.18 19.19
CA LYS A 3 11.76 105.10 18.23
C LYS A 3 12.42 103.83 18.76
N PRO A 4 11.75 102.68 18.87
CA PRO A 4 12.44 101.42 19.08
C PRO A 4 13.00 100.94 17.74
N CYS A 5 14.33 100.80 17.70
CA CYS A 5 15.03 100.02 16.69
C CYS A 5 14.66 98.54 16.85
N LEU A 6 13.63 98.07 16.14
CA LEU A 6 13.31 96.66 15.94
C LEU A 6 13.91 96.20 14.60
N SER A 7 15.23 96.17 14.46
CA SER A 7 15.86 95.60 13.24
C SER A 7 17.05 94.68 13.49
N SER A 8 17.37 94.36 14.73
CA SER A 8 18.33 93.32 15.10
C SER A 8 17.55 92.14 15.66
N ASP A 9 17.42 91.06 14.87
CA ASP A 9 17.22 89.65 15.30
C ASP A 9 16.21 88.81 14.53
N LEU A 10 15.68 89.24 13.38
CA LEU A 10 14.96 88.30 12.49
C LEU A 10 15.81 87.08 12.09
N SER A 11 17.13 87.26 11.95
CA SER A 11 18.07 86.17 11.69
C SER A 11 18.25 85.23 12.90
N SER A 12 18.23 85.78 14.11
CA SER A 12 18.38 85.03 15.38
C SER A 12 17.11 84.24 15.71
N PHE A 13 15.93 84.82 15.51
CA PHE A 13 14.65 84.11 15.67
C PHE A 13 14.47 82.99 14.64
N ARG A 14 14.88 83.20 13.39
CA ARG A 14 14.90 82.13 12.38
C ARG A 14 15.88 81.02 12.74
N ALA A 15 17.09 81.38 13.17
CA ALA A 15 18.08 80.40 13.62
C ALA A 15 17.55 79.58 14.82
N LEU A 16 16.98 80.23 15.83
CA LEU A 16 16.39 79.57 16.99
C LEU A 16 15.22 78.65 16.59
N SER A 17 14.37 79.10 15.65
CA SER A 17 13.29 78.27 15.10
C SER A 17 13.84 77.02 14.40
N PHE A 18 14.91 77.14 13.60
CA PHE A 18 15.58 75.99 12.97
C PHE A 18 16.21 75.04 14.01
N TYR A 19 16.84 75.59 15.06
CA TYR A 19 17.38 74.77 16.15
C TYR A 19 16.28 74.02 16.91
N CYS A 20 15.15 74.67 17.21
CA CYS A 20 14.01 74.01 17.84
C CYS A 20 13.42 72.91 16.94
N GLN A 21 13.23 73.18 15.64
CA GLN A 21 12.76 72.16 14.69
C GLN A 21 13.73 70.97 14.57
N ALA A 22 15.03 71.22 14.51
CA ALA A 22 16.04 70.16 14.49
C ALA A 22 16.03 69.34 15.79
N TYR A 23 15.88 70.00 16.95
CA TYR A 23 15.79 69.33 18.25
C TYR A 23 14.51 68.51 18.39
N GLU A 24 13.37 68.99 17.89
CA GLU A 24 12.11 68.24 17.86
C GLU A 24 12.17 67.03 16.94
N GLN A 25 12.87 67.14 15.80
CA GLN A 25 12.99 66.06 14.83
C GLN A 25 14.00 64.99 15.26
N LEU A 26 15.13 65.39 15.84
CA LEU A 26 16.26 64.49 16.14
C LEU A 26 16.36 64.08 17.62
N GLY A 27 15.82 64.88 18.54
CA GLY A 27 16.07 64.75 19.97
C GLY A 27 14.89 64.25 20.81
N LEU A 28 13.64 64.50 20.39
CA LEU A 28 12.46 64.24 21.24
C LEU A 28 11.74 62.91 20.98
N SER A 29 11.85 62.36 19.78
CA SER A 29 11.15 61.11 19.41
C SER A 29 12.05 60.20 18.60
N GLU A 30 12.21 58.97 19.07
CA GLU A 30 12.95 57.93 18.36
C GLU A 30 12.32 57.65 16.99
N VAL A 31 10.99 57.67 16.88
CA VAL A 31 10.27 57.45 15.62
C VAL A 31 10.56 58.56 14.61
N LYS A 32 10.58 59.83 15.04
CA LYS A 32 10.93 60.96 14.16
C LYS A 32 12.39 60.91 13.71
N ARG A 33 13.29 60.52 14.61
CA ARG A 33 14.70 60.32 14.29
C ARG A 33 14.88 59.18 13.30
N GLN A 34 14.25 58.03 13.53
CA GLN A 34 14.29 56.89 12.61
C GLN A 34 13.72 57.23 11.23
N ALA A 35 12.62 57.98 11.17
CA ALA A 35 12.03 58.44 9.91
C ALA A 35 12.99 59.39 9.15
N TYR A 36 13.68 60.28 9.87
CA TYR A 36 14.71 61.15 9.29
C TYR A 36 15.92 60.35 8.79
N ASP A 37 16.47 59.47 9.63
CA ASP A 37 17.64 58.65 9.28
C ASP A 37 17.33 57.76 8.07
N SER A 38 16.11 57.23 7.96
CA SER A 38 15.67 56.35 6.86
C SER A 38 15.78 56.98 5.48
N VAL A 39 15.80 58.32 5.39
CA VAL A 39 15.87 59.09 4.13
C VAL A 39 17.17 59.89 3.99
N ASP A 40 18.19 59.51 4.77
CA ASP A 40 19.52 60.09 4.74
C ASP A 40 20.11 60.08 3.32
N HIS A 41 20.20 61.26 2.72
CA HIS A 41 20.72 61.45 1.37
C HIS A 41 22.22 61.13 1.22
N LYS A 42 22.95 61.00 2.34
CA LYS A 42 24.37 60.58 2.34
C LYS A 42 24.52 59.06 2.34
N PHE A 43 23.44 58.32 2.61
CA PHE A 43 23.47 56.87 2.56
C PHE A 43 23.55 56.38 1.11
N ASN A 44 24.47 55.44 0.85
CA ASN A 44 24.61 54.85 -0.46
C ASN A 44 23.74 53.59 -0.57
N ASP A 45 22.57 53.75 -1.20
CA ASP A 45 21.62 52.67 -1.48
C ASP A 45 22.01 51.78 -2.68
N ALA A 46 23.09 52.09 -3.40
CA ALA A 46 23.47 51.36 -4.61
C ALA A 46 23.88 49.91 -4.32
N ILE A 47 23.34 48.99 -5.12
CA ILE A 47 23.73 47.58 -5.15
C ILE A 47 24.70 47.38 -6.32
N PRO A 48 25.84 46.69 -6.13
CA PRO A 48 26.75 46.35 -7.21
C PRO A 48 26.05 45.61 -8.36
N SER A 49 26.50 45.84 -9.60
CA SER A 49 25.94 45.14 -10.75
C SER A 49 26.31 43.65 -10.75
N GLU A 50 25.48 42.80 -11.33
CA GLU A 50 25.79 41.37 -11.43
C GLU A 50 27.08 41.06 -12.20
N LYS A 51 27.43 41.91 -13.17
CA LYS A 51 28.62 41.76 -14.01
C LYS A 51 29.91 42.21 -13.31
N SER A 52 29.80 43.08 -12.31
CA SER A 52 30.97 43.57 -11.56
C SER A 52 31.40 42.62 -10.45
N VAL A 53 30.53 41.70 -10.03
CA VAL A 53 30.82 40.76 -8.94
C VAL A 53 31.29 39.41 -9.48
N ASN A 54 32.55 39.09 -9.21
CA ASN A 54 33.26 37.87 -9.54
C ASN A 54 33.74 37.16 -8.27
N LYS A 55 34.33 35.97 -8.41
CA LYS A 55 34.80 35.18 -7.25
C LYS A 55 35.91 35.89 -6.47
N ASP A 56 36.78 36.62 -7.16
CA ASP A 56 37.97 37.23 -6.56
C ASP A 56 37.66 38.51 -5.78
N ASN A 57 36.66 39.28 -6.23
CA ASN A 57 36.25 40.53 -5.60
C ASN A 57 34.96 40.41 -4.77
N PHE A 58 34.37 39.21 -4.67
CA PHE A 58 33.11 38.95 -3.97
C PHE A 58 33.05 39.58 -2.57
N PHE A 59 34.03 39.28 -1.73
CA PHE A 59 34.07 39.77 -0.34
C PHE A 59 34.34 41.27 -0.28
N VAL A 60 35.21 41.78 -1.16
CA VAL A 60 35.61 43.20 -1.18
C VAL A 60 34.44 44.09 -1.61
N GLU A 61 33.68 43.67 -2.61
CA GLU A 61 32.55 44.43 -3.15
C GLU A 61 31.29 44.32 -2.28
N LEU A 62 31.00 43.12 -1.75
CA LEU A 62 29.71 42.88 -1.06
C LEU A 62 29.77 43.05 0.46
N ALA A 63 30.89 42.77 1.13
CA ALA A 63 30.96 42.89 2.59
C ALA A 63 30.64 44.32 3.07
N PRO A 64 31.22 45.40 2.49
CA PRO A 64 30.88 46.77 2.90
C PRO A 64 29.42 47.11 2.61
N VAL A 65 28.83 46.55 1.55
CA VAL A 65 27.41 46.78 1.23
C VAL A 65 26.52 46.15 2.29
N PHE A 66 26.80 44.92 2.73
CA PHE A 66 26.05 44.28 3.82
C PHE A 66 26.25 44.99 5.16
N GLU A 67 27.48 45.40 5.49
CA GLU A 67 27.77 46.16 6.72
C GLU A 67 27.02 47.49 6.78
N ARG A 68 26.99 48.24 5.67
CA ARG A 68 26.20 49.49 5.60
C ARG A 68 24.70 49.25 5.78
N ASN A 69 24.17 48.19 5.17
CA ASN A 69 22.74 47.85 5.28
C ASN A 69 22.38 47.22 6.64
N ALA A 70 23.35 46.65 7.37
CA ALA A 70 23.15 46.06 8.69
C ALA A 70 22.60 47.08 9.71
N ARG A 71 22.90 48.38 9.51
CA ARG A 71 22.39 49.48 10.34
C ARG A 71 20.87 49.52 10.40
N TRP A 72 20.21 49.08 9.33
CA TRP A 72 18.75 49.06 9.21
C TRP A 72 18.10 47.86 9.87
N SER A 73 18.86 46.91 10.41
CA SER A 73 18.28 45.69 10.96
C SER A 73 17.61 45.90 12.30
N THR A 74 16.39 45.38 12.44
CA THR A 74 15.67 45.29 13.71
C THR A 74 16.29 44.25 14.66
N LYS A 75 16.98 43.23 14.13
CA LYS A 75 17.54 42.12 14.91
C LYS A 75 19.06 42.28 15.00
N GLN A 76 19.59 42.24 16.23
CA GLN A 76 21.02 42.33 16.51
C GLN A 76 21.47 41.10 17.34
N PRO A 77 22.71 40.60 17.18
CA PRO A 77 23.75 41.09 16.27
C PRO A 77 23.51 40.63 14.82
N VAL A 78 23.89 41.48 13.85
CA VAL A 78 23.86 41.12 12.42
C VAL A 78 25.07 40.26 12.06
N PRO A 79 24.90 39.06 11.48
CA PRO A 79 26.01 38.24 11.02
C PRO A 79 26.80 38.94 9.91
N SER A 80 28.13 38.88 9.98
CA SER A 80 29.03 39.35 8.92
C SER A 80 29.09 38.36 7.76
N LEU A 81 29.40 38.84 6.54
CA LEU A 81 29.57 37.97 5.35
C LEU A 81 30.66 36.90 5.52
N GLY A 82 31.64 37.16 6.38
CA GLY A 82 32.75 36.27 6.67
C GLY A 82 33.86 36.32 5.62
N LYS A 83 34.63 35.24 5.54
CA LYS A 83 35.80 35.06 4.68
C LYS A 83 35.65 33.80 3.82
N ALA A 84 36.62 33.56 2.93
CA ALA A 84 36.61 32.40 2.04
C ALA A 84 36.66 31.04 2.78
N ASP A 85 37.24 31.03 3.99
CA ASP A 85 37.42 29.86 4.86
C ASP A 85 36.31 29.70 5.92
N SER A 86 35.25 30.51 5.88
CA SER A 86 34.14 30.40 6.81
C SER A 86 33.43 29.05 6.69
N ASP A 87 33.06 28.49 7.83
CA ASP A 87 32.36 27.22 7.91
C ASP A 87 30.94 27.32 7.32
N ARG A 88 30.42 26.17 6.88
CA ARG A 88 29.10 26.07 6.26
C ARG A 88 27.99 26.59 7.16
N ALA A 89 28.05 26.33 8.47
CA ALA A 89 27.01 26.74 9.40
C ALA A 89 26.97 28.27 9.57
N SER A 90 28.13 28.93 9.65
CA SER A 90 28.23 30.38 9.69
C SER A 90 27.72 31.03 8.40
N VAL A 91 28.04 30.45 7.24
CA VAL A 91 27.56 30.93 5.93
C VAL A 91 26.04 30.77 5.83
N GLU A 92 25.49 29.63 6.24
CA GLU A 92 24.04 29.40 6.27
C GLU A 92 23.34 30.34 7.25
N ALA A 93 23.89 30.56 8.45
CA ALA A 93 23.35 31.51 9.41
C ALA A 93 23.30 32.94 8.87
N PHE A 94 24.35 33.38 8.15
CA PHE A 94 24.37 34.66 7.45
C PHE A 94 23.23 34.77 6.44
N TYR A 95 23.11 33.81 5.51
CA TYR A 95 22.08 33.87 4.48
C TYR A 95 20.67 33.74 5.06
N ASN A 96 20.45 32.89 6.05
CA ASN A 96 19.16 32.76 6.74
C ASN A 96 18.75 34.10 7.36
N PHE A 97 19.66 34.78 8.06
CA PHE A 97 19.41 36.09 8.62
C PHE A 97 19.00 37.11 7.55
N TRP A 98 19.73 37.15 6.42
CA TRP A 98 19.51 38.15 5.37
C TRP A 98 18.31 37.83 4.47
N PHE A 99 17.94 36.57 4.27
CA PHE A 99 16.67 36.23 3.61
C PHE A 99 15.45 36.57 4.48
N ASP A 100 15.59 36.44 5.80
CA ASP A 100 14.59 36.86 6.79
C ASP A 100 14.82 38.28 7.34
N PHE A 101 15.51 39.13 6.56
CA PHE A 101 15.91 40.46 6.99
C PHE A 101 14.69 41.32 7.32
N SER A 102 14.64 41.80 8.57
CA SER A 102 13.64 42.75 9.04
C SER A 102 14.31 44.10 9.23
N SER A 103 13.74 45.11 8.56
CA SER A 103 14.24 46.48 8.60
C SER A 103 13.35 47.35 9.48
N TRP A 104 13.95 48.21 10.29
CA TRP A 104 13.24 49.29 10.99
C TRP A 104 13.08 50.55 10.11
N ARG A 105 13.69 50.58 8.92
CA ARG A 105 13.62 51.71 7.98
C ARG A 105 12.16 52.00 7.60
N GLU A 106 11.72 53.24 7.82
CA GLU A 106 10.35 53.70 7.58
C GLU A 106 10.36 55.06 6.86
N PHE A 107 9.39 55.29 5.97
CA PHE A 107 9.44 56.37 4.99
C PHE A 107 8.45 57.52 5.27
N SER A 108 7.99 57.67 6.51
CA SER A 108 7.03 58.72 6.88
C SER A 108 7.57 60.15 6.77
N TYR A 109 8.89 60.33 6.68
CA TYR A 109 9.46 61.64 6.37
C TYR A 109 9.14 62.11 4.95
N LEU A 110 8.83 61.20 4.03
CA LEU A 110 8.48 61.50 2.62
C LEU A 110 6.96 61.52 2.39
N ASP A 111 6.17 61.67 3.45
CA ASP A 111 4.73 61.86 3.34
C ASP A 111 4.47 63.25 2.72
N GLU A 112 3.97 63.28 1.49
CA GLU A 112 3.78 64.52 0.71
C GLU A 112 2.57 65.32 1.20
N GLU A 113 1.54 64.63 1.71
CA GLU A 113 0.31 65.22 2.18
C GLU A 113 0.35 65.41 3.70
N ASP A 114 0.37 66.66 4.16
CA ASP A 114 0.26 66.94 5.59
C ASP A 114 -1.19 66.70 6.05
N LYS A 115 -1.37 65.69 6.91
CA LYS A 115 -2.66 65.30 7.48
C LYS A 115 -3.38 66.45 8.20
N GLU A 116 -2.67 67.50 8.61
CA GLU A 116 -3.26 68.67 9.27
C GLU A 116 -3.90 69.66 8.28
N ARG A 117 -3.64 69.50 6.97
CA ARG A 117 -4.23 70.33 5.90
C ARG A 117 -5.65 69.92 5.53
N GLY A 118 -6.11 68.73 5.94
CA GLY A 118 -7.49 68.30 5.69
C GLY A 118 -8.49 69.13 6.51
N GLU A 119 -9.47 69.70 5.82
CA GLU A 119 -10.50 70.57 6.38
C GLU A 119 -11.49 69.77 7.23
N ASP A 120 -11.88 68.57 6.76
CA ASP A 120 -12.79 67.66 7.47
C ASP A 120 -12.13 66.34 7.90
N ARG A 121 -12.71 65.67 8.89
CA ARG A 121 -12.26 64.36 9.42
C ARG A 121 -12.14 63.32 8.31
N TYR A 122 -13.04 63.33 7.33
CA TYR A 122 -12.97 62.41 6.20
C TYR A 122 -11.72 62.65 5.35
N GLU A 123 -11.43 63.91 5.04
CA GLU A 123 -10.27 64.30 4.25
C GLU A 123 -8.96 63.92 4.94
N ARG A 124 -8.82 64.21 6.25
CA ARG A 124 -7.63 63.78 7.03
C ARG A 124 -7.42 62.26 7.01
N ARG A 125 -8.50 61.48 7.01
CA ARG A 125 -8.43 60.01 6.93
C ARG A 125 -7.95 59.55 5.55
N GLU A 126 -8.44 60.17 4.48
CA GLU A 126 -8.00 59.82 3.12
C GLU A 126 -6.54 60.26 2.87
N LEU A 127 -6.11 61.42 3.37
CA LEU A 127 -4.70 61.85 3.29
C LEU A 127 -3.77 60.85 4.00
N GLU A 128 -4.08 60.45 5.23
CA GLU A 128 -3.30 59.44 5.97
C GLU A 128 -3.28 58.09 5.25
N LYS A 129 -4.38 57.72 4.59
CA LYS A 129 -4.48 56.48 3.81
C LYS A 129 -3.59 56.55 2.57
N MET A 130 -3.54 57.68 1.87
CA MET A 130 -2.65 57.88 0.72
C MET A 130 -1.19 57.82 1.16
N ASN A 131 -0.81 58.52 2.23
CA ASN A 131 0.54 58.44 2.82
C ASN A 131 0.89 57.01 3.24
N LYS A 132 -0.04 56.29 3.89
CA LYS A 132 0.18 54.89 4.27
C LYS A 132 0.45 54.00 3.05
N VAL A 133 -0.30 54.16 1.97
CA VAL A 133 -0.09 53.41 0.72
C VAL A 133 1.29 53.70 0.14
N GLU A 134 1.70 54.96 0.15
CA GLU A 134 3.01 55.37 -0.36
C GLU A 134 4.18 54.87 0.51
N ARG A 135 4.04 54.91 1.85
CA ARG A 135 4.99 54.30 2.79
C ARG A 135 5.11 52.80 2.56
N GLU A 136 4.00 52.11 2.36
CA GLU A 136 3.99 50.69 2.01
C GLU A 136 4.65 50.41 0.65
N ARG A 137 4.47 51.29 -0.34
CA ARG A 137 5.14 51.19 -1.64
C ARG A 137 6.66 51.28 -1.48
N ARG A 138 7.16 52.30 -0.77
CA ARG A 138 8.60 52.49 -0.50
C ARG A 138 9.19 51.35 0.34
N ARG A 139 8.47 50.86 1.36
CA ARG A 139 8.88 49.66 2.11
C ARG A 139 8.99 48.41 1.22
N LYS A 140 8.06 48.21 0.28
CA LYS A 140 8.13 47.10 -0.68
C LYS A 140 9.31 47.24 -1.65
N GLU A 141 9.62 48.45 -2.10
CA GLU A 141 10.77 48.72 -2.97
C GLU A 141 12.08 48.47 -2.25
N GLU A 142 12.18 48.90 -1.00
CA GLU A 142 13.35 48.62 -0.15
C GLU A 142 13.52 47.11 0.11
N ALA A 143 12.44 46.41 0.45
CA ALA A 143 12.47 44.96 0.61
C ALA A 143 12.92 44.25 -0.68
N LYS A 144 12.45 44.72 -1.85
CA LYS A 144 12.92 44.23 -3.16
C LYS A 144 14.39 44.56 -3.42
N ARG A 145 14.88 45.71 -2.96
CA ARG A 145 16.29 46.12 -3.08
C ARG A 145 17.16 45.16 -2.26
N ILE A 146 16.89 45.00 -0.97
CA ILE A 146 17.64 44.08 -0.10
C ILE A 146 17.56 42.64 -0.61
N ARG A 147 16.38 42.15 -1.01
CA ARG A 147 16.25 40.81 -1.59
C ARG A 147 17.14 40.61 -2.82
N ARG A 148 17.20 41.58 -3.73
CA ARG A 148 18.10 41.54 -4.89
C ARG A 148 19.57 41.50 -4.51
N LEU A 149 19.99 42.23 -3.47
CA LEU A 149 21.35 42.16 -2.94
C LEU A 149 21.68 40.75 -2.43
N VAL A 150 20.77 40.14 -1.65
CA VAL A 150 20.96 38.81 -1.06
C VAL A 150 20.99 37.73 -2.14
N GLU A 151 20.07 37.79 -3.11
CA GLU A 151 20.03 36.87 -4.25
C GLU A 151 21.30 36.95 -5.10
N LEU A 152 21.77 38.17 -5.40
CA LEU A 152 23.03 38.39 -6.10
C LEU A 152 24.20 37.77 -5.34
N ALA A 153 24.31 38.03 -4.04
CA ALA A 153 25.36 37.48 -3.21
C ALA A 153 25.30 35.94 -3.18
N TYR A 154 24.12 35.36 -2.96
CA TYR A 154 23.94 33.90 -2.89
C TYR A 154 24.27 33.19 -4.21
N SER A 155 24.00 33.84 -5.34
CA SER A 155 24.32 33.32 -6.67
C SER A 155 25.84 33.35 -6.96
N LYS A 156 26.52 34.40 -6.50
CA LYS A 156 27.95 34.63 -6.79
C LYS A 156 28.92 34.09 -5.73
N ASP A 157 28.43 33.70 -4.55
CA ASP A 157 29.27 33.22 -3.45
C ASP A 157 30.00 31.90 -3.84
N PRO A 158 31.35 31.90 -3.87
CA PRO A 158 32.13 30.71 -4.18
C PRO A 158 31.89 29.54 -3.22
N ARG A 159 31.65 29.82 -1.94
CA ARG A 159 31.44 28.82 -0.87
C ARG A 159 30.12 28.09 -1.08
N ILE A 160 29.05 28.84 -1.37
CA ILE A 160 27.73 28.26 -1.71
C ILE A 160 27.82 27.39 -2.96
N ALA A 161 28.56 27.83 -3.98
CA ALA A 161 28.79 27.03 -5.18
C ALA A 161 29.53 25.71 -4.86
N GLN A 162 30.49 25.74 -3.93
CA GLN A 162 31.18 24.55 -3.45
C GLN A 162 30.25 23.62 -2.66
N PHE A 163 29.50 24.13 -1.67
CA PHE A 163 28.56 23.31 -0.89
C PHE A 163 27.49 22.65 -1.76
N LYS A 164 26.97 23.36 -2.77
CA LYS A 164 26.04 22.78 -3.74
C LYS A 164 26.64 21.62 -4.54
N LYS A 165 27.93 21.71 -4.91
CA LYS A 165 28.62 20.61 -5.62
C LYS A 165 28.85 19.43 -4.69
N GLU A 166 29.27 19.68 -3.46
CA GLU A 166 29.46 18.64 -2.45
C GLU A 166 28.14 17.91 -2.14
N ASP A 167 27.04 18.64 -1.95
CA ASP A 167 25.71 18.05 -1.74
C ASP A 167 25.23 17.23 -2.95
N GLN A 168 25.48 17.71 -4.16
CA GLN A 168 25.16 16.98 -5.39
C GLN A 168 25.97 15.68 -5.49
N GLU A 169 27.24 15.71 -5.11
CA GLU A 169 28.12 14.54 -5.12
C GLU A 169 27.73 13.51 -4.06
N VAL A 170 27.47 13.94 -2.82
CA VAL A 170 26.94 13.07 -1.76
C VAL A 170 25.63 12.41 -2.21
N LYS A 171 24.73 13.18 -2.84
CA LYS A 171 23.48 12.65 -3.38
C LYS A 171 23.71 11.67 -4.53
N ARG A 172 24.72 11.89 -5.38
CA ARG A 172 25.10 10.98 -6.47
C ARG A 172 25.63 9.66 -5.92
N ILE A 173 26.57 9.73 -4.97
CA ILE A 173 27.13 8.57 -4.27
C ILE A 173 26.02 7.77 -3.59
N ALA A 174 25.15 8.42 -2.81
CA ALA A 174 24.03 7.75 -2.14
C ALA A 174 23.06 7.07 -3.13
N LYS A 175 22.82 7.69 -4.30
CA LYS A 175 22.00 7.09 -5.36
C LYS A 175 22.69 5.88 -5.99
N GLU A 176 23.99 5.95 -6.23
CA GLU A 176 24.79 4.84 -6.77
C GLU A 176 24.87 3.67 -5.78
N GLU A 177 25.10 3.94 -4.49
CA GLU A 177 25.09 2.92 -3.43
C GLU A 177 23.73 2.24 -3.31
N LYS A 178 22.63 3.03 -3.32
CA LYS A 178 21.28 2.47 -3.30
C LYS A 178 21.00 1.59 -4.51
N LEU A 179 21.47 1.98 -5.69
CA LEU A 179 21.31 1.18 -6.91
C LEU A 179 22.15 -0.10 -6.86
N ARG A 180 23.38 -0.04 -6.34
CA ARG A 180 24.22 -1.23 -6.14
C ARG A 180 23.59 -2.21 -5.16
N ALA A 181 23.14 -1.74 -4.00
CA ALA A 181 22.45 -2.57 -3.02
C ALA A 181 21.16 -3.19 -3.58
N GLN A 182 20.42 -2.46 -4.43
CA GLN A 182 19.23 -2.99 -5.10
C GLN A 182 19.58 -4.08 -6.12
N ARG A 183 20.66 -3.92 -6.88
CA ARG A 183 21.15 -4.93 -7.84
C ARG A 183 21.63 -6.18 -7.13
N GLU A 184 22.45 -6.05 -6.08
CA GLU A 184 22.94 -7.18 -5.28
C GLU A 184 21.78 -7.96 -4.64
N LYS A 185 20.76 -7.27 -4.12
CA LYS A 185 19.56 -7.94 -3.57
C LYS A 185 18.74 -8.65 -4.64
N ALA A 186 18.62 -8.07 -5.84
CA ALA A 186 17.91 -8.69 -6.96
C ALA A 186 18.64 -9.94 -7.46
N GLU A 187 19.97 -9.87 -7.60
CA GLU A 187 20.81 -10.99 -8.00
C GLU A 187 20.79 -12.12 -6.94
N ALA A 188 20.84 -11.78 -5.65
CA ALA A 188 20.71 -12.77 -4.58
C ALA A 188 19.33 -13.45 -4.57
N ALA A 189 18.25 -12.69 -4.78
CA ALA A 189 16.90 -13.24 -4.86
C ALA A 189 16.69 -14.11 -6.11
N GLU A 190 17.30 -13.74 -7.24
CA GLU A 190 17.28 -14.55 -8.47
C GLU A 190 18.05 -15.86 -8.28
N LYS A 191 19.24 -15.80 -7.67
CA LYS A 191 20.03 -16.99 -7.33
C LYS A 191 19.27 -17.93 -6.39
N GLU A 192 18.64 -17.40 -5.33
CA GLU A 192 17.84 -18.19 -4.40
C GLU A 192 16.61 -18.82 -5.09
N ARG A 193 15.94 -18.09 -5.98
CA ARG A 193 14.83 -18.64 -6.78
C ARG A 193 15.29 -19.77 -7.68
N ARG A 194 16.42 -19.59 -8.38
CA ARG A 194 16.99 -20.63 -9.25
C ARG A 194 17.39 -21.87 -8.46
N GLU A 195 18.03 -21.71 -7.30
CA GLU A 195 18.39 -22.82 -6.43
C GLU A 195 17.16 -23.58 -5.91
N LYS A 196 16.07 -22.88 -5.58
CA LYS A 196 14.78 -23.50 -5.19
C LYS A 196 14.13 -24.24 -6.34
N GLU A 197 14.07 -23.65 -7.54
CA GLU A 197 13.51 -24.29 -8.73
C GLU A 197 14.32 -25.56 -9.11
N GLU A 198 15.66 -25.50 -9.05
CA GLU A 198 16.52 -26.66 -9.28
C GLU A 198 16.39 -27.73 -8.17
N ALA A 199 16.16 -27.34 -6.91
CA ALA A 199 15.91 -28.27 -5.82
C ALA A 199 14.53 -28.95 -5.93
N GLU A 200 13.49 -28.21 -6.30
CA GLU A 200 12.14 -28.74 -6.51
C GLU A 200 12.12 -29.73 -7.69
N GLN A 201 12.79 -29.39 -8.80
CA GLN A 201 12.91 -30.27 -9.95
C GLN A 201 13.63 -31.58 -9.59
N ARG A 202 14.74 -31.52 -8.84
CA ARG A 202 15.44 -32.71 -8.34
C ARG A 202 14.58 -33.55 -7.40
N ALA A 203 13.83 -32.91 -6.50
CA ALA A 203 12.93 -33.62 -5.60
C ALA A 203 11.79 -34.32 -6.35
N LYS A 204 11.25 -33.69 -7.40
CA LYS A 204 10.21 -34.28 -8.24
C LYS A 204 10.73 -35.45 -9.07
N GLU A 205 11.92 -35.34 -9.64
CA GLU A 205 12.59 -36.42 -10.37
C GLU A 205 12.88 -37.62 -9.46
N GLU A 206 13.34 -37.37 -8.23
CA GLU A 206 13.56 -38.42 -7.22
C GLU A 206 12.24 -39.11 -6.80
N GLN A 207 11.19 -38.34 -6.53
CA GLN A 207 9.87 -38.88 -6.20
C GLN A 207 9.29 -39.71 -7.35
N GLU A 208 9.46 -39.27 -8.60
CA GLU A 208 9.02 -40.02 -9.77
C GLU A 208 9.81 -41.33 -9.94
N ARG A 209 11.12 -41.33 -9.67
CA ARG A 209 11.94 -42.54 -9.69
C ARG A 209 11.47 -43.54 -8.63
N ILE A 210 11.31 -43.11 -7.38
CA ILE A 210 10.82 -43.96 -6.29
C ILE A 210 9.43 -44.53 -6.63
N ALA A 211 8.51 -43.71 -7.14
CA ALA A 211 7.17 -44.15 -7.52
C ALA A 211 7.18 -45.15 -8.70
N ARG A 212 8.11 -45.03 -9.65
CA ARG A 212 8.29 -46.00 -10.74
C ARG A 212 8.82 -47.34 -10.21
N GLU A 213 9.81 -47.30 -9.32
CA GLU A 213 10.38 -48.50 -8.69
C GLU A 213 9.34 -49.24 -7.82
N GLU A 214 8.51 -48.52 -7.07
CA GLU A 214 7.43 -49.09 -6.28
C GLU A 214 6.36 -49.74 -7.14
N LYS A 215 5.91 -49.06 -8.22
CA LYS A 215 4.94 -49.64 -9.18
C LYS A 215 5.48 -50.90 -9.86
N GLU A 216 6.76 -50.93 -10.20
CA GLU A 216 7.37 -52.12 -10.80
C GLU A 216 7.42 -53.29 -9.79
N ARG A 217 7.76 -53.00 -8.53
CA ARG A 217 7.75 -53.99 -7.45
C ARG A 217 6.35 -54.54 -7.21
N GLU A 218 5.34 -53.67 -7.11
CA GLU A 218 3.94 -54.06 -6.93
C GLU A 218 3.44 -54.91 -8.11
N ARG A 219 3.82 -54.55 -9.36
CA ARG A 219 3.48 -55.35 -10.54
C ARG A 219 4.10 -56.75 -10.48
N LYS A 220 5.37 -56.86 -10.10
CA LYS A 220 6.09 -58.14 -9.94
C LYS A 220 5.45 -59.00 -8.85
N GLU A 221 5.13 -58.41 -7.70
CA GLU A 221 4.46 -59.10 -6.59
C GLU A 221 3.06 -59.58 -6.97
N ARG A 222 2.27 -58.75 -7.66
CA ARG A 222 0.93 -59.13 -8.15
C ARG A 222 0.98 -60.25 -9.19
N GLU A 223 1.95 -60.20 -10.11
CA GLU A 223 2.17 -61.29 -11.07
C GLU A 223 2.61 -62.59 -10.38
N ALA A 224 3.48 -62.52 -9.37
CA ALA A 224 3.89 -63.67 -8.57
C ALA A 224 2.72 -64.27 -7.78
N ALA A 225 1.91 -63.44 -7.13
CA ALA A 225 0.72 -63.87 -6.39
C ALA A 225 -0.32 -64.54 -7.30
N LYS A 226 -0.56 -64.01 -8.51
CA LYS A 226 -1.43 -64.66 -9.52
C LYS A 226 -0.91 -66.03 -9.93
N LYS A 227 0.41 -66.17 -10.15
CA LYS A 227 1.02 -67.46 -10.49
C LYS A 227 0.89 -68.45 -9.35
N ALA A 228 1.16 -68.05 -8.11
CA ALA A 228 1.00 -68.89 -6.92
C ALA A 228 -0.45 -69.36 -6.74
N ALA A 229 -1.42 -68.46 -6.87
CA ALA A 229 -2.84 -68.80 -6.79
C ALA A 229 -3.27 -69.78 -7.90
N ALA A 230 -2.77 -69.61 -9.14
CA ALA A 230 -3.07 -70.53 -10.24
C ALA A 230 -2.53 -71.95 -9.99
N VAL A 231 -1.34 -72.07 -9.39
CA VAL A 231 -0.75 -73.37 -9.01
C VAL A 231 -1.64 -74.08 -7.99
N GLN A 232 -2.06 -73.40 -6.91
CA GLN A 232 -2.87 -74.01 -5.86
C GLN A 232 -4.28 -74.37 -6.34
N LYS A 233 -4.91 -73.52 -7.17
CA LYS A 233 -6.21 -73.86 -7.80
C LYS A 233 -6.10 -75.11 -8.68
N ARG A 234 -5.03 -75.22 -9.48
CA ARG A 234 -4.80 -76.42 -10.31
C ARG A 234 -4.55 -77.67 -9.46
N ARG A 235 -3.84 -77.53 -8.34
CA ARG A 235 -3.62 -78.64 -7.38
C ARG A 235 -4.94 -79.12 -6.79
N PHE A 236 -5.78 -78.21 -6.29
CA PHE A 236 -7.08 -78.55 -5.70
C PHE A 236 -8.02 -79.24 -6.68
N LYS A 237 -8.12 -78.72 -7.92
CA LYS A 237 -8.94 -79.35 -8.98
C LYS A 237 -8.49 -80.78 -9.29
N LYS A 238 -7.19 -81.01 -9.40
CA LYS A 238 -6.65 -82.37 -9.63
C LYS A 238 -6.96 -83.34 -8.48
N LEU A 239 -6.90 -82.87 -7.23
CA LEU A 239 -7.27 -83.68 -6.06
C LEU A 239 -8.76 -84.06 -6.09
N ALA A 240 -9.63 -83.10 -6.45
CA ALA A 240 -11.06 -83.35 -6.60
C ALA A 240 -11.36 -84.35 -7.74
N GLU A 241 -10.72 -84.19 -8.90
CA GLU A 241 -10.87 -85.10 -10.04
C GLU A 241 -10.42 -86.53 -9.70
N ALA A 242 -9.25 -86.69 -9.06
CA ALA A 242 -8.71 -87.99 -8.66
C ALA A 242 -9.60 -88.73 -7.65
N ALA A 243 -10.30 -87.99 -6.79
CA ALA A 243 -11.26 -88.55 -5.82
C ALA A 243 -12.69 -88.73 -6.38
N GLY A 244 -12.90 -88.52 -7.69
CA GLY A 244 -14.23 -88.61 -8.30
C GLY A 244 -15.20 -87.53 -7.81
N HIS A 245 -14.70 -86.38 -7.37
CA HIS A 245 -15.45 -85.31 -6.71
C HIS A 245 -16.18 -85.76 -5.45
N TRP A 246 -15.63 -86.79 -4.78
CA TRP A 246 -16.16 -87.33 -3.54
C TRP A 246 -17.66 -87.66 -3.61
N SER A 247 -18.17 -88.08 -4.78
CA SER A 247 -19.54 -88.51 -5.02
C SER A 247 -19.68 -89.63 -6.07
N GLU A 248 -20.62 -90.56 -5.83
CA GLU A 248 -20.97 -91.67 -6.74
C GLU A 248 -22.26 -91.38 -7.53
N ASN A 249 -23.13 -90.50 -7.01
CA ASN A 249 -24.36 -90.07 -7.67
C ASN A 249 -24.09 -88.90 -8.63
N ALA A 250 -24.72 -88.91 -9.80
CA ALA A 250 -24.52 -87.89 -10.83
C ALA A 250 -24.90 -86.47 -10.37
N ASP A 251 -26.01 -86.32 -9.62
CA ASP A 251 -26.49 -85.01 -9.14
C ASP A 251 -25.60 -84.42 -8.05
N ASP A 252 -25.21 -85.24 -7.06
CA ASP A 252 -24.30 -84.83 -5.99
C ASP A 252 -22.90 -84.50 -6.52
N LYS A 253 -22.47 -85.17 -7.60
CA LYS A 253 -21.19 -84.91 -8.25
C LYS A 253 -21.15 -83.54 -8.91
N LEU A 254 -22.25 -83.09 -9.53
CA LEU A 254 -22.35 -81.75 -10.12
C LEU A 254 -22.27 -80.67 -9.04
N ALA A 255 -22.97 -80.87 -7.91
CA ALA A 255 -22.92 -79.95 -6.78
C ALA A 255 -21.51 -79.82 -6.20
N GLU A 256 -20.76 -80.93 -6.07
CA GLU A 256 -19.37 -80.91 -5.61
C GLU A 256 -18.40 -80.29 -6.65
N MET A 257 -18.66 -80.44 -7.95
CA MET A 257 -17.91 -79.73 -9.00
C MET A 257 -18.07 -78.21 -8.90
N GLU A 258 -19.30 -77.72 -8.76
CA GLU A 258 -19.59 -76.30 -8.57
C GLU A 258 -18.98 -75.77 -7.27
N ARG A 259 -18.98 -76.61 -6.21
CA ARG A 259 -18.36 -76.31 -4.92
C ARG A 259 -16.86 -76.11 -5.04
N VAL A 260 -16.17 -76.98 -5.79
CA VAL A 260 -14.72 -76.90 -6.05
C VAL A 260 -14.37 -75.62 -6.83
N GLU A 261 -15.16 -75.27 -7.84
CA GLU A 261 -14.96 -74.01 -8.60
C GLU A 261 -15.20 -72.78 -7.74
N ARG A 262 -16.25 -72.77 -6.91
CA ARG A 262 -16.53 -71.69 -5.97
C ARG A 262 -15.38 -71.50 -4.99
N LEU A 263 -14.86 -72.59 -4.42
CA LEU A 263 -13.70 -72.55 -3.52
C LEU A 263 -12.44 -72.05 -4.23
N CYS A 264 -12.24 -72.42 -5.49
CA CYS A 264 -11.18 -71.86 -6.33
C CYS A 264 -11.30 -70.34 -6.54
N ILE A 265 -12.50 -69.77 -6.45
CA ILE A 265 -12.70 -68.32 -6.59
C ILE A 265 -12.49 -67.62 -5.25
N CYS A 266 -13.01 -68.19 -4.16
CA CYS A 266 -13.11 -67.52 -2.88
C CYS A 266 -11.87 -67.69 -1.97
N LEU A 267 -11.12 -68.79 -2.06
CA LEU A 267 -9.94 -69.01 -1.22
C LEU A 267 -8.70 -68.29 -1.78
N SER A 268 -7.90 -67.72 -0.87
CA SER A 268 -6.56 -67.22 -1.19
C SER A 268 -5.59 -68.36 -1.52
N ALA A 269 -4.42 -68.04 -2.08
CA ALA A 269 -3.42 -69.03 -2.43
C ALA A 269 -2.99 -69.86 -1.19
N ASP A 270 -2.82 -69.21 -0.04
CA ASP A 270 -2.37 -69.87 1.19
C ASP A 270 -3.49 -70.72 1.83
N GLU A 271 -4.72 -70.21 1.86
CA GLU A 271 -5.89 -70.98 2.32
C GLU A 271 -6.13 -72.22 1.45
N MET A 272 -5.96 -72.07 0.12
CA MET A 272 -6.08 -73.18 -0.82
C MET A 272 -4.95 -74.20 -0.66
N ALA A 273 -3.72 -73.74 -0.42
CA ALA A 273 -2.59 -74.62 -0.16
C ALA A 273 -2.80 -75.45 1.11
N ALA A 274 -3.24 -74.81 2.20
CA ALA A 274 -3.55 -75.47 3.46
C ALA A 274 -4.70 -76.49 3.31
N LEU A 275 -5.73 -76.15 2.51
CA LEU A 275 -6.82 -77.08 2.20
C LEU A 275 -6.31 -78.30 1.42
N CYS A 276 -5.50 -78.09 0.38
CA CYS A 276 -4.89 -79.20 -0.38
C CYS A 276 -4.02 -80.10 0.52
N ASP A 277 -3.19 -79.52 1.38
CA ASP A 277 -2.34 -80.27 2.31
C ASP A 277 -3.17 -81.09 3.30
N THR A 278 -4.31 -80.56 3.75
CA THR A 278 -5.23 -81.26 4.65
C THR A 278 -5.91 -82.43 3.93
N ILE A 279 -6.36 -82.22 2.69
CA ILE A 279 -6.99 -83.25 1.86
C ILE A 279 -6.02 -84.39 1.56
N GLU A 280 -4.76 -84.10 1.23
CA GLU A 280 -3.75 -85.11 0.92
C GLU A 280 -3.36 -85.96 2.14
N ARG A 281 -3.46 -85.42 3.36
CA ARG A 281 -3.15 -86.16 4.61
C ARG A 281 -4.30 -87.04 5.09
N THR A 282 -5.49 -86.88 4.52
CA THR A 282 -6.71 -87.51 5.02
C THR A 282 -7.16 -88.63 4.10
N THR A 283 -7.34 -89.83 4.63
CA THR A 283 -7.75 -91.01 3.83
C THR A 283 -9.26 -91.28 3.89
N MET A 284 -9.97 -90.68 4.84
CA MET A 284 -11.41 -90.88 5.05
C MET A 284 -12.23 -89.80 4.31
N ARG A 285 -13.17 -90.25 3.46
CA ARG A 285 -14.03 -89.35 2.66
C ARG A 285 -14.85 -88.37 3.52
N ALA A 286 -15.36 -88.80 4.67
CA ALA A 286 -16.12 -87.94 5.58
C ALA A 286 -15.29 -86.80 6.17
N GLU A 287 -14.02 -87.05 6.48
CA GLU A 287 -13.09 -86.05 7.02
C GLU A 287 -12.67 -85.04 5.93
N VAL A 288 -12.50 -85.49 4.69
CA VAL A 288 -12.23 -84.61 3.54
C VAL A 288 -13.39 -83.64 3.29
N LEU A 289 -14.63 -84.13 3.29
CA LEU A 289 -15.82 -83.28 3.11
C LEU A 289 -16.02 -82.30 4.29
N SER A 290 -15.65 -82.71 5.51
CA SER A 290 -15.64 -81.82 6.67
C SER A 290 -14.59 -80.71 6.53
N ALA A 291 -13.38 -81.04 6.08
CA ALA A 291 -12.32 -80.04 5.84
C ALA A 291 -12.73 -79.02 4.77
N ILE A 292 -13.36 -79.46 3.68
CA ILE A 292 -13.92 -78.60 2.63
C ILE A 292 -15.04 -77.71 3.20
N SER A 293 -15.94 -78.26 4.01
CA SER A 293 -17.03 -77.49 4.64
C SER A 293 -16.51 -76.46 5.65
N ASN A 294 -15.49 -76.81 6.42
CA ASN A 294 -14.84 -75.91 7.37
C ASN A 294 -14.13 -74.76 6.64
N ALA A 295 -13.45 -75.04 5.51
CA ALA A 295 -12.83 -74.01 4.69
C ALA A 295 -13.86 -73.03 4.09
N GLU A 296 -15.02 -73.52 3.68
CA GLU A 296 -16.14 -72.68 3.22
C GLU A 296 -16.75 -71.82 4.32
N ALA A 297 -16.98 -72.42 5.50
CA ALA A 297 -17.54 -71.71 6.65
C ALA A 297 -16.58 -70.64 7.16
N ALA A 298 -15.28 -70.92 7.19
CA ALA A 298 -14.24 -69.97 7.55
C ALA A 298 -14.23 -68.76 6.59
N LYS A 299 -14.42 -68.99 5.28
CA LYS A 299 -14.49 -67.90 4.30
C LYS A 299 -15.75 -67.06 4.44
N LYS A 300 -16.92 -67.68 4.56
CA LYS A 300 -18.20 -66.96 4.78
C LYS A 300 -18.18 -66.13 6.05
N ASN A 301 -17.62 -66.65 7.15
CA ASN A 301 -17.48 -65.89 8.40
C ASN A 301 -16.43 -64.77 8.30
N GLY A 302 -15.40 -64.94 7.47
CA GLY A 302 -14.41 -63.90 7.18
C GLY A 302 -14.97 -62.74 6.35
N GLU A 303 -15.77 -63.03 5.33
CA GLU A 303 -16.44 -62.04 4.48
C GLU A 303 -17.48 -61.22 5.28
N ALA A 304 -18.29 -61.88 6.11
CA ALA A 304 -19.23 -61.21 7.02
C ALA A 304 -18.54 -60.27 8.05
N LYS A 305 -17.30 -60.58 8.45
CA LYS A 305 -16.46 -59.72 9.32
C LYS A 305 -15.76 -58.59 8.55
N ALA A 306 -15.47 -58.76 7.26
CA ALA A 306 -14.85 -57.72 6.44
C ALA A 306 -15.86 -56.60 6.10
N GLU A 307 -17.11 -56.97 5.85
CA GLU A 307 -18.22 -56.07 5.52
C GLU A 307 -18.69 -55.24 6.73
N SER A 308 -18.56 -55.79 7.95
CA SER A 308 -18.76 -55.01 9.19
C SER A 308 -17.64 -54.00 9.44
N LYS A 309 -16.41 -54.27 8.97
CA LYS A 309 -15.22 -53.43 9.17
C LYS A 309 -15.09 -52.31 8.13
N SER A 310 -15.64 -52.47 6.93
CA SER A 310 -15.75 -51.40 5.92
C SER A 310 -16.74 -50.30 6.33
N THR A 311 -17.78 -50.67 7.09
CA THR A 311 -18.81 -49.72 7.56
C THR A 311 -18.31 -48.81 8.69
N GLU A 312 -17.31 -49.24 9.48
CA GLU A 312 -16.64 -48.39 10.47
C GLU A 312 -15.58 -47.47 9.84
N ARG A 313 -14.88 -47.93 8.79
CA ARG A 313 -13.80 -47.15 8.15
C ARG A 313 -14.31 -45.99 7.28
N ILE A 314 -15.59 -45.99 6.89
CA ILE A 314 -16.24 -44.87 6.18
C ILE A 314 -16.58 -43.71 7.14
N LYS A 315 -16.63 -43.94 8.46
CA LYS A 315 -16.97 -42.87 9.44
C LYS A 315 -15.78 -42.02 9.89
N GLU A 316 -14.54 -42.37 9.55
CA GLU A 316 -13.34 -41.63 10.00
C GLU A 316 -12.64 -40.80 8.91
N VAL A 317 -13.00 -40.94 7.62
CA VAL A 317 -12.29 -40.24 6.52
C VAL A 317 -12.98 -38.93 6.07
N ASP A 318 -14.25 -38.67 6.43
CA ASP A 318 -14.99 -37.48 5.97
C ASP A 318 -14.94 -36.26 6.92
N LYS A 319 -13.97 -36.19 7.83
CA LYS A 319 -13.85 -35.07 8.79
C LYS A 319 -12.67 -34.14 8.49
N ALA A 320 -12.66 -33.49 7.32
CA ALA A 320 -11.87 -32.27 7.09
C ALA A 320 -12.27 -31.40 5.88
N ALA A 321 -13.34 -31.71 5.14
CA ALA A 321 -13.83 -30.83 4.07
C ALA A 321 -15.08 -30.08 4.57
N ALA A 322 -14.95 -28.76 4.70
CA ALA A 322 -15.99 -27.86 5.22
C ALA A 322 -17.35 -28.08 4.53
N VAL A 323 -18.26 -28.77 5.21
CA VAL A 323 -19.67 -28.83 4.81
C VAL A 323 -20.25 -27.43 4.97
N TRP A 324 -20.81 -26.90 3.90
CA TRP A 324 -21.49 -25.61 3.88
C TRP A 324 -22.98 -25.84 4.01
N THR A 325 -23.60 -25.27 5.04
CA THR A 325 -25.05 -25.34 5.20
C THR A 325 -25.76 -24.34 4.26
N SER A 326 -27.03 -24.59 3.96
CA SER A 326 -27.85 -23.69 3.12
C SER A 326 -27.89 -22.24 3.68
N ASP A 327 -27.91 -22.11 5.00
CA ASP A 327 -27.85 -20.83 5.73
C ASP A 327 -26.50 -20.11 5.53
N GLU A 328 -25.38 -20.83 5.68
CA GLU A 328 -24.03 -20.30 5.44
C GLU A 328 -23.83 -19.87 3.97
N ILE A 329 -24.44 -20.57 3.02
CA ILE A 329 -24.42 -20.21 1.59
C ILE A 329 -25.20 -18.91 1.34
N GLN A 330 -26.35 -18.72 1.98
CA GLN A 330 -27.12 -17.47 1.87
C GLN A 330 -26.36 -16.28 2.47
N LEU A 331 -25.72 -16.48 3.62
CA LEU A 331 -24.85 -15.47 4.24
C LEU A 331 -23.65 -15.13 3.36
N LEU A 332 -23.02 -16.13 2.74
CA LEU A 332 -21.93 -15.93 1.79
C LEU A 332 -22.35 -15.12 0.57
N VAL A 333 -23.52 -15.41 0.00
CA VAL A 333 -24.06 -14.65 -1.15
C VAL A 333 -24.38 -13.21 -0.74
N LYS A 334 -25.03 -13.02 0.41
CA LYS A 334 -25.34 -11.70 0.95
C LYS A 334 -24.07 -10.88 1.19
N ALA A 335 -23.12 -11.43 1.94
CA ALA A 335 -21.82 -10.79 2.21
C ALA A 335 -21.04 -10.49 0.92
N SER A 336 -21.07 -11.40 -0.06
CA SER A 336 -20.39 -11.21 -1.34
C SER A 336 -20.97 -10.07 -2.18
N ASN A 337 -22.27 -9.79 -2.03
CA ASN A 337 -22.95 -8.65 -2.66
C ASN A 337 -22.75 -7.35 -1.86
N THR A 338 -22.72 -7.44 -0.53
CA THR A 338 -22.50 -6.29 0.37
C THR A 338 -21.07 -5.74 0.27
N TYR A 339 -20.08 -6.63 0.15
CA TYR A 339 -18.68 -6.28 -0.02
C TYR A 339 -18.30 -6.67 -1.45
N PRO A 340 -18.20 -5.74 -2.43
CA PRO A 340 -17.85 -6.02 -3.83
C PRO A 340 -16.32 -6.07 -4.09
N ALA A 341 -15.93 -6.57 -5.26
CA ALA A 341 -14.52 -6.85 -5.59
C ALA A 341 -13.72 -5.54 -5.58
N GLY A 342 -12.61 -5.50 -4.84
CA GLY A 342 -11.82 -4.28 -4.58
C GLY A 342 -11.92 -3.73 -3.15
N THR A 343 -12.73 -4.35 -2.28
CA THR A 343 -12.72 -4.07 -0.84
C THR A 343 -11.41 -4.60 -0.23
N VAL A 344 -10.70 -3.75 0.53
CA VAL A 344 -9.49 -4.16 1.27
C VAL A 344 -9.89 -5.21 2.31
N ASP A 345 -9.12 -6.30 2.41
CA ASP A 345 -9.39 -7.44 3.30
C ASP A 345 -10.78 -8.07 3.13
N ARG A 346 -11.33 -7.99 1.90
CA ARG A 346 -12.64 -8.53 1.50
C ARG A 346 -12.90 -9.92 2.08
N TRP A 347 -11.95 -10.83 1.96
CA TRP A 347 -12.16 -12.23 2.31
C TRP A 347 -12.17 -12.46 3.82
N SER A 348 -11.42 -11.67 4.59
CA SER A 348 -11.51 -11.65 6.06
C SER A 348 -12.88 -11.16 6.49
N ILE A 349 -13.31 -10.01 5.96
CA ILE A 349 -14.60 -9.39 6.33
C ILE A 349 -15.78 -10.31 6.02
N ILE A 350 -15.76 -10.99 4.86
CA ILE A 350 -16.80 -11.96 4.50
C ILE A 350 -16.75 -13.20 5.42
N ALA A 351 -15.56 -13.68 5.78
CA ALA A 351 -15.41 -14.80 6.71
C ALA A 351 -15.97 -14.46 8.09
N ASP A 352 -15.62 -13.28 8.62
CA ASP A 352 -16.09 -12.77 9.90
C ASP A 352 -17.61 -12.61 9.91
N TYR A 353 -18.17 -12.02 8.85
CA TYR A 353 -19.63 -11.87 8.69
C TYR A 353 -20.37 -13.22 8.73
N ILE A 354 -19.87 -14.24 8.01
CA ILE A 354 -20.49 -15.57 8.00
C ILE A 354 -20.36 -16.23 9.38
N ASN A 355 -19.20 -16.11 10.02
CA ASN A 355 -18.93 -16.69 11.33
C ASN A 355 -19.76 -16.04 12.46
N GLU A 356 -20.07 -14.76 12.34
CA GLU A 356 -20.91 -14.03 13.29
C GLU A 356 -22.40 -14.36 13.12
N HIS A 357 -22.85 -14.52 11.87
CA HIS A 357 -24.28 -14.62 11.54
C HIS A 357 -24.78 -16.06 11.31
N ARG A 358 -23.91 -17.06 11.32
CA ARG A 358 -24.28 -18.49 11.24
C ARG A 358 -25.18 -18.92 12.40
N LYS A 359 -26.21 -19.72 12.10
CA LYS A 359 -27.09 -20.31 13.14
C LYS A 359 -26.37 -21.33 14.02
N ASP A 360 -25.56 -22.19 13.44
CA ASP A 360 -24.81 -23.21 14.17
C ASP A 360 -23.45 -22.68 14.61
N LYS A 361 -23.37 -22.11 15.81
CA LYS A 361 -22.11 -21.60 16.41
C LYS A 361 -21.16 -22.70 16.91
N SER A 362 -21.57 -23.97 16.90
CA SER A 362 -20.76 -25.10 17.37
C SER A 362 -19.78 -25.59 16.32
N ALA A 363 -20.10 -25.40 15.03
CA ALA A 363 -19.25 -25.88 13.94
C ALA A 363 -18.01 -24.98 13.69
N PRO A 364 -16.92 -25.54 13.10
CA PRO A 364 -15.66 -24.84 12.94
C PRO A 364 -15.79 -23.54 12.14
N LEU A 365 -15.05 -22.50 12.55
CA LEU A 365 -15.00 -21.20 11.88
C LEU A 365 -14.53 -21.35 10.43
N LYS A 366 -15.15 -20.59 9.52
CA LYS A 366 -14.76 -20.53 8.12
C LYS A 366 -13.60 -19.55 7.97
N ASN A 367 -12.53 -19.98 7.30
CA ASN A 367 -11.37 -19.13 7.01
C ASN A 367 -11.44 -18.55 5.59
N GLU A 368 -10.67 -17.50 5.30
CA GLU A 368 -10.63 -16.80 4.01
C GLU A 368 -10.52 -17.76 2.81
N LYS A 369 -9.65 -18.77 2.90
CA LYS A 369 -9.43 -19.76 1.83
C LYS A 369 -10.69 -20.58 1.52
N GLN A 370 -11.48 -20.91 2.54
CA GLN A 370 -12.73 -21.67 2.38
C GLN A 370 -13.82 -20.80 1.77
N VAL A 371 -13.92 -19.53 2.20
CA VAL A 371 -14.83 -18.53 1.65
C VAL A 371 -14.55 -18.30 0.17
N ILE A 372 -13.28 -18.13 -0.23
CA ILE A 372 -12.89 -17.95 -1.63
C ILE A 372 -13.28 -19.17 -2.48
N LYS A 373 -12.98 -20.38 -1.98
CA LYS A 373 -13.31 -21.64 -2.68
C LYS A 373 -14.82 -21.78 -2.89
N GLN A 374 -15.61 -21.50 -1.85
CA GLN A 374 -17.05 -21.61 -1.91
C GLN A 374 -17.68 -20.51 -2.77
N CYS A 375 -17.19 -19.27 -2.71
CA CYS A 375 -17.68 -18.17 -3.53
C CYS A 375 -17.51 -18.48 -5.03
N LYS A 376 -16.36 -19.04 -5.43
CA LYS A 376 -16.14 -19.51 -6.82
C LYS A 376 -17.10 -20.64 -7.20
N ALA A 377 -17.38 -21.57 -6.30
CA ALA A 377 -18.33 -22.65 -6.53
C ALA A 377 -19.77 -22.11 -6.72
N VAL A 378 -20.22 -21.18 -5.88
CA VAL A 378 -21.57 -20.58 -6.00
C VAL A 378 -21.70 -19.72 -7.26
N GLN A 379 -20.67 -18.97 -7.64
CA GLN A 379 -20.64 -18.18 -8.87
C GLN A 379 -20.74 -19.08 -10.13
N SER A 380 -20.13 -20.27 -10.10
CA SER A 380 -20.23 -21.23 -11.20
C SER A 380 -21.64 -21.79 -11.41
N MET A 381 -22.51 -21.70 -10.39
CA MET A 381 -23.90 -22.21 -10.43
C MET A 381 -24.95 -21.15 -10.82
N ASN A 382 -24.55 -19.92 -11.15
CA ASN A 382 -25.38 -18.87 -11.76
C ASN A 382 -26.73 -18.55 -11.05
N VAL A 383 -26.80 -18.74 -9.73
CA VAL A 383 -28.02 -18.53 -8.93
C VAL A 383 -28.31 -17.03 -8.76
N LYS A 384 -29.34 -16.52 -9.44
CA LYS A 384 -29.93 -15.19 -9.17
C LYS A 384 -31.04 -15.31 -8.13
N LEU A 385 -30.90 -14.65 -6.99
CA LEU A 385 -31.93 -14.54 -5.96
C LEU A 385 -32.80 -13.27 -6.16
N PRO A 386 -34.09 -13.30 -5.77
CA PRO A 386 -35.05 -12.23 -6.03
C PRO A 386 -34.80 -10.99 -5.17
N ALA A 387 -35.05 -9.83 -5.75
CA ALA A 387 -34.81 -8.51 -5.15
C ALA A 387 -35.87 -8.14 -4.12
N THR A 388 -35.93 -8.79 -2.96
CA THR A 388 -36.74 -8.31 -1.83
C THR A 388 -36.24 -8.84 -0.49
N THR A 389 -35.24 -8.19 0.11
CA THR A 389 -35.12 -8.13 1.58
C THR A 389 -34.21 -6.97 1.98
N GLN A 390 -34.82 -5.80 2.12
CA GLN A 390 -34.24 -4.68 2.85
C GLN A 390 -34.59 -4.92 4.33
N ASN A 391 -33.59 -5.03 5.22
CA ASN A 391 -33.62 -4.38 6.54
C ASN A 391 -32.33 -4.61 7.35
N GLN A 392 -31.69 -3.47 7.64
CA GLN A 392 -31.27 -2.97 8.96
C GLN A 392 -30.65 -3.97 9.95
N LEU A 393 -29.34 -3.81 10.17
CA LEU A 393 -28.70 -3.80 11.49
C LEU A 393 -27.25 -3.28 11.36
N GLY A 394 -27.02 -2.10 11.95
CA GLY A 394 -25.78 -1.65 12.62
C GLY A 394 -24.42 -1.73 11.92
N ALA A 395 -24.05 -0.68 11.18
CA ALA A 395 -22.80 0.11 11.32
C ALA A 395 -22.64 0.94 10.04
N SER A 396 -23.01 2.23 10.11
CA SER A 396 -22.97 3.11 8.94
C SER A 396 -21.53 3.35 8.48
N LEU A 397 -21.25 2.94 7.24
CA LEU A 397 -20.22 3.62 6.46
C LEU A 397 -20.68 5.08 6.26
N PRO A 398 -19.77 6.07 6.27
CA PRO A 398 -20.14 7.47 6.10
C PRO A 398 -20.95 7.64 4.82
N ASP A 399 -22.10 8.31 4.92
CA ASP A 399 -23.09 8.57 3.86
C ASP A 399 -22.45 9.18 2.58
N GLU A 400 -21.27 9.76 2.70
CA GLU A 400 -20.46 10.29 1.60
C GLU A 400 -20.02 9.25 0.56
N ASP A 401 -19.83 7.97 0.92
CA ASP A 401 -19.22 6.97 0.02
C ASP A 401 -20.23 6.08 -0.73
N ILE A 402 -21.54 6.26 -0.50
CA ILE A 402 -22.61 5.56 -1.25
C ILE A 402 -22.90 6.33 -2.54
N TRP A 403 -22.61 5.74 -3.70
CA TRP A 403 -22.86 6.36 -5.01
C TRP A 403 -24.04 5.69 -5.72
N THR A 404 -25.08 6.46 -6.00
CA THR A 404 -26.19 6.03 -6.86
C THR A 404 -25.79 6.09 -8.34
N ILE A 405 -26.54 5.38 -9.19
CA ILE A 405 -26.31 5.34 -10.64
C ILE A 405 -26.44 6.73 -11.27
N SER A 406 -27.38 7.55 -10.79
CA SER A 406 -27.57 8.94 -11.23
C SER A 406 -26.38 9.82 -10.87
N GLU A 407 -25.87 9.75 -9.64
CA GLU A 407 -24.71 10.52 -9.18
C GLU A 407 -23.43 10.13 -9.93
N GLN A 408 -23.24 8.83 -10.18
CA GLN A 408 -22.10 8.33 -10.96
C GLN A 408 -22.13 8.89 -12.40
N LYS A 409 -23.31 8.93 -13.05
CA LYS A 409 -23.45 9.53 -14.38
C LYS A 409 -23.16 11.02 -14.39
N LEU A 410 -23.59 11.75 -13.34
CA LEU A 410 -23.30 13.18 -13.19
C LEU A 410 -21.79 13.43 -13.01
N LEU A 411 -21.13 12.61 -12.19
CA LEU A 411 -19.69 12.68 -11.99
C LEU A 411 -18.92 12.46 -13.30
N GLU A 412 -19.27 11.43 -14.08
CA GLU A 412 -18.63 11.15 -15.36
C GLU A 412 -18.84 12.27 -16.38
N LYS A 413 -20.04 12.86 -16.42
CA LYS A 413 -20.35 14.03 -17.25
C LYS A 413 -19.52 15.23 -16.84
N ALA A 414 -19.40 15.50 -15.54
CA ALA A 414 -18.63 16.62 -15.01
C ALA A 414 -17.11 16.45 -15.23
N ILE A 415 -16.58 15.24 -15.06
CA ILE A 415 -15.15 14.93 -15.32
C ILE A 415 -14.77 15.18 -16.79
N LYS A 416 -15.69 14.90 -17.73
CA LYS A 416 -15.51 15.17 -19.16
C LYS A 416 -15.62 16.67 -19.48
N ALA A 417 -16.51 17.39 -18.80
CA ALA A 417 -16.71 18.83 -19.01
C ALA A 417 -15.55 19.68 -18.47
N TYR A 418 -14.94 19.27 -17.36
CA TYR A 418 -13.85 20.01 -16.70
C TYR A 418 -12.52 19.24 -16.79
N PRO A 419 -11.58 19.65 -17.67
CA PRO A 419 -10.32 18.96 -17.89
C PRO A 419 -9.31 19.21 -16.74
N ALA A 420 -8.24 18.41 -16.71
CA ALA A 420 -7.20 18.47 -15.66
C ALA A 420 -6.38 19.77 -15.64
N SER A 421 -6.49 20.60 -16.69
CA SER A 421 -5.81 21.89 -16.82
C SER A 421 -6.49 23.02 -16.02
N ASP A 422 -7.72 22.81 -15.54
CA ASP A 422 -8.46 23.79 -14.76
C ASP A 422 -8.08 23.69 -13.26
N PRO A 423 -7.50 24.74 -12.64
CA PRO A 423 -7.14 24.75 -11.23
C PRO A 423 -8.33 24.55 -10.28
N GLU A 424 -9.53 24.97 -10.69
CA GLU A 424 -10.77 24.89 -9.90
C GLU A 424 -11.66 23.71 -10.32
N ARG A 425 -11.12 22.80 -11.13
CA ARG A 425 -11.83 21.63 -11.68
C ARG A 425 -12.69 20.90 -10.64
N TRP A 426 -12.11 20.63 -9.48
CA TRP A 426 -12.76 19.79 -8.46
C TRP A 426 -13.91 20.51 -7.75
N ASP A 427 -13.84 21.83 -7.63
CA ASP A 427 -14.94 22.64 -7.10
C ASP A 427 -16.12 22.61 -8.08
N LYS A 428 -15.84 22.84 -9.37
CA LYS A 428 -16.87 22.77 -10.44
C LYS A 428 -17.49 21.38 -10.59
N ILE A 429 -16.70 20.32 -10.42
CA ILE A 429 -17.20 18.93 -10.43
C ILE A 429 -18.11 18.66 -9.23
N SER A 430 -17.73 19.10 -8.03
CA SER A 430 -18.58 18.93 -6.83
C SER A 430 -19.90 19.67 -6.98
N THR A 431 -19.87 20.92 -7.48
CA THR A 431 -21.09 21.69 -7.76
C THR A 431 -21.98 21.02 -8.80
N ALA A 432 -21.40 20.42 -9.85
CA ALA A 432 -22.16 19.73 -10.89
C ALA A 432 -22.80 18.40 -10.42
N VAL A 433 -22.20 17.73 -9.43
CA VAL A 433 -22.78 16.53 -8.81
C VAL A 433 -23.84 16.91 -7.76
N GLY A 434 -23.66 18.02 -7.05
CA GLY A 434 -24.62 18.64 -6.14
C GLY A 434 -24.84 17.91 -4.81
N THR A 435 -24.76 16.58 -4.80
CA THR A 435 -25.01 15.73 -3.62
C THR A 435 -23.74 15.24 -2.92
N LYS A 436 -22.56 15.42 -3.53
CA LYS A 436 -21.28 14.89 -3.05
C LYS A 436 -20.21 15.97 -2.92
N SER A 437 -19.42 15.87 -1.85
CA SER A 437 -18.33 16.79 -1.56
C SER A 437 -17.20 16.68 -2.59
N LYS A 438 -16.40 17.75 -2.71
CA LYS A 438 -15.15 17.77 -3.51
C LYS A 438 -14.26 16.57 -3.21
N LYS A 439 -14.13 16.22 -1.93
CA LYS A 439 -13.30 15.11 -1.45
C LYS A 439 -13.86 13.75 -1.88
N ALA A 440 -15.18 13.57 -1.85
CA ALA A 440 -15.85 12.36 -2.33
C ALA A 440 -15.68 12.18 -3.86
N CYS A 441 -15.86 13.25 -4.64
CA CYS A 441 -15.65 13.23 -6.10
C CYS A 441 -14.20 12.85 -6.49
N ILE A 442 -13.20 13.41 -5.79
CA ILE A 442 -11.78 13.08 -6.01
C ILE A 442 -11.49 11.61 -5.69
N ARG A 443 -12.00 11.11 -4.56
CA ARG A 443 -11.80 9.72 -4.13
C ARG A 443 -12.40 8.75 -5.13
N ARG A 444 -13.64 9.02 -5.59
CA ARG A 444 -14.32 8.21 -6.58
C ARG A 444 -13.60 8.23 -7.93
N PHE A 445 -13.09 9.38 -8.36
CA PHE A 445 -12.29 9.47 -9.58
C PHE A 445 -11.00 8.63 -9.51
N LYS A 446 -10.25 8.70 -8.41
CA LYS A 446 -9.03 7.89 -8.22
C LYS A 446 -9.34 6.40 -8.28
N TYR A 447 -10.45 5.97 -7.70
CA TYR A 447 -10.94 4.59 -7.80
C TYR A 447 -11.22 4.17 -9.26
N LEU A 448 -11.92 5.01 -10.05
CA LEU A 448 -12.19 4.73 -11.46
C LEU A 448 -10.92 4.64 -12.30
N VAL A 449 -9.94 5.53 -12.06
CA VAL A 449 -8.63 5.49 -12.72
C VAL A 449 -7.91 4.17 -12.41
N GLN A 450 -7.92 3.72 -11.16
CA GLN A 450 -7.30 2.45 -10.78
C GLN A 450 -8.00 1.27 -11.47
N MET A 451 -9.34 1.25 -11.52
CA MET A 451 -10.08 0.20 -12.22
C MET A 451 -9.75 0.13 -13.71
N VAL A 452 -9.56 1.27 -14.38
CA VAL A 452 -9.16 1.32 -15.80
C VAL A 452 -7.72 0.83 -16.00
N ARG A 453 -6.81 1.14 -15.07
CA ARG A 453 -5.42 0.64 -15.13
C ARG A 453 -5.38 -0.88 -14.95
N ASN A 454 -6.06 -1.41 -13.94
CA ASN A 454 -6.13 -2.86 -13.70
C ASN A 454 -6.73 -3.61 -14.90
N LYS A 455 -7.79 -3.08 -15.54
CA LYS A 455 -8.35 -3.68 -16.77
C LYS A 455 -7.40 -3.65 -17.98
N LYS A 456 -6.52 -2.66 -18.07
CA LYS A 456 -5.50 -2.59 -19.12
C LYS A 456 -4.38 -3.61 -18.88
N GLU A 457 -4.02 -3.83 -17.62
CA GLU A 457 -3.02 -4.83 -17.23
C GLU A 457 -3.56 -6.26 -17.44
N GLU A 458 -4.83 -6.51 -17.15
CA GLU A 458 -5.50 -7.80 -17.40
C GLU A 458 -5.70 -8.11 -18.90
N GLY A 459 -5.83 -7.09 -19.75
CA GLY A 459 -6.01 -7.24 -21.21
C GLY A 459 -4.71 -7.24 -22.02
N SER A 460 -3.56 -7.06 -21.38
CA SER A 460 -2.23 -7.02 -22.01
C SER A 460 -1.39 -8.28 -21.76
N CYS A 461 -2.00 -9.33 -21.22
CA CYS A 461 -1.35 -10.58 -20.87
C CYS A 461 -1.81 -11.75 -21.74
#